data_AF-A0A813HVJ2-F1
#
_entry.id   AF-A0A813HVJ2-F1
#
_cell.length_a   1.000
_cell.length_b   1.000
_cell.length_c   1.000
_cell.angle_alpha   90.00
_cell.angle_beta   90.00
_cell.angle_gamma   90.00
#
_symmetry.space_group_name_H-M   'P 1'
#
loop_
_entity.id
_entity.type
_entity.pdbx_description
1 polymer ?
#
loop_
_entity_poly.entity_id
_entity_poly.type
_entity_poly.pdbx_seq_one_letter_code
_entity_poly.pdbx_strand_id
1 'polypeptide(L)'
;MPSSVARTRSSHEAAGGSEAAPKALAYRVVGLPHLSMALAMGAIYTVAELEGRCGHRDPARRALLYRKLADRKLFTPSSLKAAVRIKTASSGKVKKMTKQQLKLDAKKRLGPDGKQLPLWVRRPALEMEKDIERKRRIANKIAASLLQKRIKAGVKVTDEDVVTCLRAWGFVRNEQRKNVLPAGSLSLAPVGKDVNSNYNARRHRDGGNVKIEDLKLPA
;
A
#
# COMPACT_ATOMS: atom_id res chain seq x y z
N MET A 1 71.85 -25.32 15.04
CA MET A 1 70.69 -25.58 15.93
C MET A 1 69.41 -25.09 15.24
N PRO A 2 68.74 -25.90 14.39
CA PRO A 2 67.47 -25.50 13.79
C PRO A 2 66.30 -25.83 14.73
N SER A 3 65.51 -24.80 15.05
CA SER A 3 64.35 -24.88 15.93
C SER A 3 63.12 -25.36 15.14
N SER A 4 62.57 -26.49 15.56
CA SER A 4 61.41 -27.18 14.99
C SER A 4 60.10 -26.54 15.47
N VAL A 5 59.38 -25.87 14.58
CA VAL A 5 58.01 -25.39 14.84
C VAL A 5 57.01 -26.40 14.28
N ALA A 6 56.43 -27.20 15.17
CA ALA A 6 55.38 -28.16 14.86
C ALA A 6 54.08 -27.43 14.46
N ARG A 7 53.70 -27.56 13.20
CA ARG A 7 52.46 -27.02 12.63
C ARG A 7 51.33 -28.04 12.84
N THR A 8 50.52 -27.85 13.89
CA THR A 8 49.31 -28.63 14.13
C THR A 8 48.27 -28.35 13.04
N ARG A 9 48.06 -29.35 12.17
CA ARG A 9 46.97 -29.35 11.18
C ARG A 9 45.65 -29.60 11.90
N SER A 10 44.89 -28.53 12.13
CA SER A 10 43.49 -28.61 12.57
C SER A 10 42.63 -29.08 11.40
N SER A 11 42.36 -30.38 11.38
CA SER A 11 41.40 -31.04 10.51
C SER A 11 39.99 -30.75 11.00
N HIS A 12 39.45 -29.57 10.64
CA HIS A 12 38.01 -29.39 10.60
C HIS A 12 37.47 -30.15 9.40
N GLU A 13 37.03 -31.38 9.66
CA GLU A 13 36.24 -32.17 8.74
C GLU A 13 35.04 -31.35 8.26
N ALA A 14 35.05 -31.02 6.97
CA ALA A 14 33.89 -30.54 6.26
C ALA A 14 32.88 -31.69 6.19
N ALA A 15 32.07 -31.83 7.23
CA ALA A 15 30.87 -32.63 7.21
C ALA A 15 30.00 -32.12 6.06
N GLY A 16 30.01 -32.86 4.95
CA GLY A 16 29.11 -32.68 3.83
C GLY A 16 27.69 -32.71 4.37
N GLY A 17 27.15 -31.51 4.60
CA GLY A 17 25.79 -31.31 5.04
C GLY A 17 24.89 -31.71 3.89
N SER A 18 24.52 -33.00 3.85
CA SER A 18 23.38 -33.46 3.09
C SER A 18 22.25 -32.49 3.40
N GLU A 19 21.83 -31.73 2.39
CA GLU A 19 20.76 -30.77 2.45
C GLU A 19 19.50 -31.53 2.89
N ALA A 20 19.30 -31.58 4.21
CA ALA A 20 18.36 -32.50 4.82
C ALA A 20 16.97 -32.00 4.48
N ALA A 21 16.38 -32.61 3.46
CA ALA A 21 15.04 -32.29 3.02
C ALA A 21 14.09 -32.32 4.23
N PRO A 22 13.14 -31.36 4.32
CA PRO A 22 12.24 -31.27 5.45
C PRO A 22 11.41 -32.55 5.58
N LYS A 23 11.54 -33.23 6.71
CA LYS A 23 10.82 -34.50 7.01
C LYS A 23 9.31 -34.31 7.14
N ALA A 24 8.83 -33.09 7.36
CA ALA A 24 7.42 -32.76 7.53
C ALA A 24 7.03 -31.51 6.72
N LEU A 25 5.76 -31.42 6.31
CA LEU A 25 5.24 -30.29 5.53
C LEU A 25 4.84 -29.08 6.39
N ALA A 26 4.72 -29.26 7.70
CA ALA A 26 4.37 -28.21 8.65
C ALA A 26 5.12 -28.38 9.97
N TYR A 27 5.40 -27.26 10.63
CA TYR A 27 6.17 -27.21 11.87
C TYR A 27 5.52 -26.26 12.86
N ARG A 28 5.46 -26.68 14.14
CA ARG A 28 5.08 -25.83 15.27
C ARG A 28 6.33 -25.17 15.83
N VAL A 29 6.27 -23.86 16.03
CA VAL A 29 7.37 -23.09 16.64
C VAL A 29 7.35 -23.30 18.15
N VAL A 30 8.41 -23.87 18.71
CA VAL A 30 8.57 -24.03 20.16
C VAL A 30 9.45 -22.92 20.73
N GLY A 31 10.53 -22.59 20.03
CA GLY A 31 11.48 -21.53 20.41
C GLY A 31 11.76 -20.55 19.28
N LEU A 32 12.37 -19.41 19.60
CA LEU A 32 12.71 -18.37 18.63
C LEU A 32 13.99 -18.74 17.86
N PRO A 33 13.94 -18.95 16.53
CA PRO A 33 15.11 -19.37 15.76
C PRO A 33 16.06 -18.20 15.40
N HIS A 34 15.78 -16.98 15.86
CA HIS A 34 16.50 -15.74 15.54
C HIS A 34 16.68 -15.45 14.04
N LEU A 35 15.75 -15.91 13.19
CA LEU A 35 15.78 -15.72 11.74
C LEU A 35 15.19 -14.38 11.24
N SER A 36 14.81 -13.47 12.14
CA SER A 36 14.16 -12.18 11.80
C SER A 36 12.85 -12.31 10.98
N MET A 37 12.06 -13.38 11.21
CA MET A 37 10.84 -13.70 10.43
C MET A 37 9.51 -13.46 11.19
N ALA A 38 9.56 -12.80 12.37
CA ALA A 38 8.41 -12.53 13.24
C ALA A 38 7.47 -13.75 13.38
N LEU A 39 8.04 -14.88 13.81
CA LEU A 39 7.28 -16.11 14.06
C LEU A 39 6.69 -16.07 15.46
N ALA A 40 5.41 -16.42 15.60
CA ALA A 40 4.76 -16.53 16.89
C ALA A 40 5.07 -17.90 17.52
N MET A 41 5.45 -17.92 18.80
CA MET A 41 5.64 -19.16 19.56
C MET A 41 4.31 -19.91 19.68
N GLY A 42 4.34 -21.23 19.53
CA GLY A 42 3.18 -22.12 19.55
C GLY A 42 2.37 -22.18 18.25
N ALA A 43 2.59 -21.25 17.31
CA ALA A 43 1.94 -21.25 16.01
C ALA A 43 2.49 -22.35 15.10
N ILE A 44 1.65 -22.82 14.17
CA ILE A 44 1.99 -23.85 13.19
C ILE A 44 2.10 -23.17 11.82
N TYR A 45 3.26 -23.32 11.19
CA TYR A 45 3.54 -22.79 9.85
C TYR A 45 3.82 -23.93 8.89
N THR A 46 3.40 -23.74 7.64
CA THR A 46 3.80 -24.64 6.54
C THR A 46 5.20 -24.29 6.05
N VAL A 47 5.90 -25.26 5.47
CA VAL A 47 7.25 -25.04 4.90
C VAL A 47 7.23 -23.92 3.85
N ALA A 48 6.24 -23.93 2.95
CA ALA A 48 6.06 -22.89 1.93
C ALA A 48 5.88 -21.48 2.53
N GLU A 49 5.19 -21.34 3.67
CA GLU A 49 5.04 -20.05 4.34
C GLU A 49 6.34 -19.56 4.99
N LEU A 50 7.11 -20.48 5.58
CA LEU A 50 8.41 -20.16 6.15
C LEU A 50 9.37 -19.71 5.04
N GLU A 51 9.41 -20.44 3.92
CA GLU A 51 10.20 -20.05 2.74
C GLU A 51 9.77 -18.69 2.19
N GLY A 52 8.46 -18.45 2.06
CA GLY A 52 7.93 -17.15 1.62
C GLY A 52 8.35 -15.99 2.53
N ARG A 53 8.42 -16.24 3.85
CA ARG A 53 8.88 -15.24 4.85
C ARG A 53 10.40 -15.04 4.85
N CYS A 54 11.19 -16.01 4.40
CA CYS A 54 12.64 -15.81 4.21
C CYS A 54 12.94 -14.80 3.09
N GLY A 55 11.97 -14.55 2.21
CA GLY A 55 12.13 -13.70 1.03
C GLY A 55 12.68 -14.49 -0.15
N HIS A 56 12.16 -14.22 -1.35
CA HIS A 56 12.55 -14.95 -2.56
C HIS A 56 14.02 -14.75 -2.93
N ARG A 57 14.61 -13.58 -2.59
CA ARG A 57 15.94 -13.16 -3.04
C ARG A 57 17.11 -13.70 -2.22
N ASP A 58 16.86 -14.29 -1.05
CA ASP A 58 17.93 -14.68 -0.11
C ASP A 58 18.02 -16.21 0.05
N PRO A 59 18.73 -16.93 -0.85
CA PRO A 59 18.87 -18.39 -0.75
C PRO A 59 19.65 -18.81 0.51
N ALA A 60 20.63 -18.03 0.95
CA ALA A 60 21.39 -18.29 2.18
C ALA A 60 20.49 -18.36 3.42
N ARG A 61 19.45 -17.51 3.48
CA ARG A 61 18.48 -17.50 4.57
C ARG A 61 17.58 -18.73 4.56
N ARG A 62 17.22 -19.22 3.37
CA ARG A 62 16.49 -20.50 3.21
C ARG A 62 17.33 -21.69 3.65
N ALA A 63 18.62 -21.72 3.32
CA ALA A 63 19.54 -22.76 3.81
C ALA A 63 19.64 -22.76 5.36
N LEU A 64 19.74 -21.58 5.97
CA LEU A 64 19.69 -21.44 7.44
C LEU A 64 18.36 -21.90 8.03
N LEU A 65 17.24 -21.61 7.36
CA LEU A 65 15.93 -22.11 7.77
C LEU A 65 15.91 -23.64 7.80
N TYR A 66 16.36 -24.33 6.75
CA TYR A 66 16.37 -25.79 6.73
C TYR A 66 17.28 -26.38 7.80
N ARG A 67 18.45 -25.78 8.03
CA ARG A 67 19.33 -26.18 9.14
C ARG A 67 18.61 -26.06 10.49
N LYS A 68 17.83 -24.99 10.70
CA LYS A 68 17.05 -24.77 11.93
C LYS A 68 15.81 -25.66 12.02
N LEU A 69 15.20 -26.06 10.91
CA LEU A 69 14.07 -27.00 10.90
C LEU A 69 14.48 -28.40 11.36
N ALA A 70 15.77 -28.75 11.29
CA ALA A 70 16.29 -29.98 11.87
C ALA A 70 16.31 -29.94 13.41
N ASP A 71 16.36 -28.75 14.02
CA ASP A 71 16.43 -28.58 15.48
C ASP A 71 15.04 -28.77 16.12
N ARG A 72 14.81 -29.96 16.72
CA ARG A 72 13.55 -30.29 17.40
C ARG A 72 13.19 -29.38 18.60
N LYS A 73 14.19 -28.71 19.17
CA LYS A 73 13.98 -27.73 20.26
C LYS A 73 13.36 -26.43 19.76
N LEU A 74 13.56 -26.09 18.49
CA LEU A 74 13.02 -24.89 17.87
C LEU A 74 11.72 -25.19 17.13
N PHE A 75 11.67 -26.32 16.43
CA PHE A 75 10.55 -26.71 15.60
C PHE A 75 10.11 -28.16 15.87
N THR A 76 8.84 -28.34 16.22
CA THR A 76 8.24 -29.67 16.33
C THR A 76 7.49 -29.98 15.03
N PRO A 77 7.76 -31.11 14.35
CA PRO A 77 7.01 -31.49 13.16
C PRO A 77 5.53 -31.64 13.48
N SER A 78 4.68 -31.15 12.60
CA SER A 78 3.22 -31.17 12.75
C SER A 78 2.55 -31.59 11.44
N SER A 79 1.31 -32.07 11.53
CA SER A 79 0.56 -32.47 10.34
C SER A 79 -0.01 -31.26 9.60
N LEU A 80 -0.12 -31.37 8.27
CA LEU A 80 -0.73 -30.35 7.43
C LEU A 80 -2.19 -30.08 7.83
N LYS A 81 -2.92 -31.14 8.23
CA LYS A 81 -4.31 -31.04 8.74
C LYS A 81 -4.41 -30.12 9.96
N ALA A 82 -3.45 -30.19 10.89
CA ALA A 82 -3.43 -29.32 12.06
C ALA A 82 -3.19 -27.85 11.68
N ALA A 83 -2.27 -27.59 10.73
CA ALA A 83 -2.03 -26.24 10.22
C ALA A 83 -3.27 -25.63 9.57
N VAL A 84 -3.98 -26.39 8.73
CA VAL A 84 -5.22 -25.95 8.09
C VAL A 84 -6.31 -25.67 9.13
N ARG A 85 -6.51 -26.55 10.12
CA ARG A 85 -7.51 -26.36 11.17
C ARG A 85 -7.28 -25.07 11.98
N ILE A 86 -6.02 -24.76 12.31
CA ILE A 86 -5.71 -23.52 13.03
C ILE A 86 -5.99 -22.31 12.14
N LYS A 87 -5.61 -22.34 10.86
CA LYS A 87 -5.87 -21.23 9.93
C LYS A 87 -7.36 -20.99 9.71
N THR A 88 -8.15 -22.04 9.55
CA THR A 88 -9.60 -21.90 9.38
C THR A 88 -10.26 -21.43 10.67
N ALA A 89 -9.79 -21.88 11.84
CA ALA A 89 -10.25 -21.37 13.13
C ALA A 89 -9.88 -19.89 13.36
N SER A 90 -8.66 -19.48 13.01
CA SER A 90 -8.21 -18.09 13.18
C SER A 90 -8.82 -17.15 12.14
N SER A 91 -9.02 -17.62 10.91
CA SER A 91 -9.74 -16.89 9.85
C SER A 91 -11.26 -16.87 10.09
N GLY A 92 -11.78 -17.80 10.91
CA GLY A 92 -13.18 -17.96 11.26
C GLY A 92 -13.73 -16.90 12.21
N LYS A 93 -12.88 -15.99 12.71
CA LYS A 93 -13.31 -14.69 13.26
C LYS A 93 -13.72 -13.74 12.12
N VAL A 94 -14.49 -14.26 11.16
CA VAL A 94 -15.40 -13.45 10.37
C VAL A 94 -16.24 -12.72 11.40
N LYS A 95 -16.05 -11.41 11.53
CA LYS A 95 -16.95 -10.55 12.33
C LYS A 95 -18.35 -11.05 12.00
N LYS A 96 -19.10 -11.56 12.98
CA LYS A 96 -20.53 -11.78 12.82
C LYS A 96 -21.08 -10.43 12.37
N MET A 97 -21.23 -10.27 11.06
CA MET A 97 -21.74 -9.04 10.50
C MET A 97 -23.12 -8.91 11.12
N THR A 98 -23.34 -7.82 11.83
CA THR A 98 -24.65 -7.56 12.43
C THR A 98 -25.69 -7.71 11.33
N LYS A 99 -26.89 -8.17 11.67
CA LYS A 99 -28.00 -8.32 10.71
C LYS A 99 -28.21 -7.02 9.91
N GLN A 100 -27.87 -5.87 10.50
CA GLN A 100 -27.82 -4.56 9.84
C GLN A 100 -26.71 -4.43 8.78
N GLN A 101 -25.48 -4.88 9.04
CA GLN A 101 -24.40 -4.87 8.06
C GLN A 101 -24.70 -5.81 6.87
N LEU A 102 -25.26 -7.00 7.14
CA LEU A 102 -25.74 -7.92 6.09
C LEU A 102 -26.87 -7.30 5.26
N LYS A 103 -27.81 -6.59 5.90
CA LYS A 103 -28.86 -5.83 5.21
C LYS A 103 -28.30 -4.67 4.38
N LEU A 104 -27.28 -3.97 4.86
CA LEU A 104 -26.62 -2.88 4.14
C LEU A 104 -25.90 -3.39 2.88
N ASP A 105 -25.18 -4.51 2.97
CA ASP A 105 -24.51 -5.08 1.81
C ASP A 105 -25.47 -5.78 0.85
N ALA A 106 -26.57 -6.35 1.35
CA ALA A 106 -27.69 -6.78 0.51
C ALA A 106 -28.35 -5.59 -0.21
N LYS A 107 -28.55 -4.45 0.47
CA LYS A 107 -29.08 -3.22 -0.12
C LYS A 107 -28.18 -2.64 -1.22
N LYS A 108 -26.86 -2.74 -1.06
CA LYS A 108 -25.87 -2.33 -2.07
C LYS A 108 -25.84 -3.21 -3.33
N ARG A 109 -26.42 -4.42 -3.28
CA ARG A 109 -26.49 -5.36 -4.41
C ARG A 109 -27.73 -5.19 -5.28
N LEU A 110 -28.65 -4.32 -4.87
CA LEU A 110 -29.83 -3.99 -5.66
C LEU A 110 -29.43 -2.98 -6.75
N GLY A 111 -29.75 -3.33 -8.00
CA GLY A 111 -29.74 -2.41 -9.14
C GLY A 111 -30.64 -1.18 -8.89
N PRO A 112 -30.50 -0.11 -9.69
CA PRO A 112 -31.49 0.97 -9.70
C PRO A 112 -32.92 0.45 -9.90
N ASP A 113 -33.07 -0.71 -10.56
CA ASP A 113 -34.33 -1.37 -10.86
C ASP A 113 -34.85 -2.28 -9.72
N GLY A 114 -34.18 -2.31 -8.56
CA GLY A 114 -34.56 -3.16 -7.43
C GLY A 114 -34.36 -4.66 -7.65
N LYS A 115 -33.65 -5.07 -8.70
CA LYS A 115 -33.30 -6.47 -8.98
C LYS A 115 -31.90 -6.81 -8.46
N GLN A 116 -31.72 -8.03 -7.95
CA GLN A 116 -30.42 -8.55 -7.49
C GLN A 116 -29.51 -8.76 -8.70
N LEU A 117 -28.35 -8.11 -8.73
CA LEU A 117 -27.37 -8.32 -9.79
C LEU A 117 -26.74 -9.73 -9.66
N PRO A 118 -26.49 -10.43 -10.78
CA PRO A 118 -25.83 -11.74 -10.77
C PRO A 118 -24.46 -11.67 -10.08
N LEU A 119 -24.08 -12.73 -9.36
CA LEU A 119 -22.84 -12.82 -8.55
C LEU A 119 -21.54 -12.51 -9.32
N TRP A 120 -21.53 -12.69 -10.64
CA TRP A 120 -20.38 -12.43 -11.51
C TRP A 120 -20.30 -10.98 -12.00
N VAL A 121 -21.37 -10.18 -11.86
CA VAL A 121 -21.37 -8.74 -12.10
C VAL A 121 -20.90 -8.05 -10.82
N ARG A 122 -19.59 -8.13 -10.54
CA ARG A 122 -18.98 -7.22 -9.57
C ARG A 122 -19.18 -5.80 -10.11
N ARG A 123 -19.99 -4.99 -9.43
CA ARG A 123 -19.92 -3.53 -9.63
C ARG A 123 -18.44 -3.16 -9.45
N PRO A 124 -17.83 -2.41 -10.39
CA PRO A 124 -16.52 -1.83 -10.18
C PRO A 124 -16.59 -1.16 -8.81
N ALA A 125 -15.81 -1.66 -7.86
CA ALA A 125 -15.88 -1.12 -6.52
C ALA A 125 -15.62 0.37 -6.63
N LEU A 126 -16.44 1.17 -5.97
CA LEU A 126 -16.23 2.61 -5.79
C LEU A 126 -14.97 2.88 -4.92
N GLU A 127 -13.92 2.07 -5.08
CA GLU A 127 -12.58 2.24 -4.50
C GLU A 127 -11.86 3.46 -5.07
N MET A 128 -12.35 4.00 -6.18
CA MET A 128 -11.87 5.26 -6.79
C MET A 128 -11.78 6.40 -5.78
N GLU A 129 -12.70 6.51 -4.81
CA GLU A 129 -12.70 7.60 -3.83
C GLU A 129 -11.54 7.49 -2.83
N LYS A 130 -11.21 6.27 -2.39
CA LYS A 130 -10.04 6.03 -1.53
C LYS A 130 -8.73 6.24 -2.28
N ASP A 131 -8.71 5.91 -3.57
CA ASP A 131 -7.56 6.14 -4.44
C ASP A 131 -7.32 7.62 -4.71
N ILE A 132 -8.38 8.42 -4.87
CA ILE A 132 -8.27 9.88 -4.97
C ILE A 132 -7.64 10.42 -3.69
N GLU A 133 -8.18 10.08 -2.52
CA GLU A 133 -7.66 10.58 -1.24
C GLU A 133 -6.20 10.17 -1.00
N ARG A 134 -5.83 8.95 -1.40
CA ARG A 134 -4.45 8.48 -1.36
C ARG A 134 -3.53 9.29 -2.28
N LYS A 135 -3.95 9.56 -3.53
CA LYS A 135 -3.22 10.40 -4.49
C LYS A 135 -3.05 11.83 -3.97
N ARG A 136 -4.10 12.41 -3.36
CA ARG A 136 -4.04 13.75 -2.72
C ARG A 136 -2.98 13.82 -1.62
N ARG A 137 -2.93 12.83 -0.71
CA ARG A 137 -1.92 12.81 0.36
C ARG A 137 -0.50 12.70 -0.19
N ILE A 138 -0.29 11.92 -1.24
CA ILE A 138 1.02 11.78 -1.88
C ILE A 138 1.43 13.12 -2.52
N ALA A 139 0.52 13.77 -3.25
CA ALA A 139 0.78 15.07 -3.85
C ALA A 139 1.13 16.15 -2.81
N ASN A 140 0.41 16.21 -1.69
CA ASN A 140 0.69 17.15 -0.60
C ASN A 140 2.08 16.92 0.02
N LYS A 141 2.51 15.66 0.17
CA LYS A 141 3.86 15.33 0.66
C LYS A 141 4.94 15.77 -0.32
N ILE A 142 4.73 15.57 -1.62
CA ILE A 142 5.66 15.99 -2.67
C ILE A 142 5.77 17.52 -2.71
N ALA A 143 4.64 18.22 -2.68
CA ALA A 143 4.60 19.68 -2.64
C ALA A 143 5.33 20.26 -1.42
N ALA A 144 5.07 19.71 -0.23
CA ALA A 144 5.76 20.12 0.99
C ALA A 144 7.28 19.89 0.88
N SER A 145 7.70 18.76 0.33
CA SER A 145 9.13 18.45 0.14
C SER A 145 9.81 19.40 -0.85
N LEU A 146 9.16 19.72 -1.97
CA LEU A 146 9.69 20.66 -2.97
C LEU A 146 9.82 22.08 -2.40
N LEU A 147 8.79 22.56 -1.70
CA LEU A 147 8.82 23.87 -1.04
C LEU A 147 9.95 23.95 -0.02
N GLN A 148 10.11 22.94 0.83
CA GLN A 148 11.22 22.91 1.80
C GLN A 148 12.59 22.91 1.13
N LYS A 149 12.77 22.16 0.02
CA LYS A 149 14.03 22.14 -0.74
C LYS A 149 14.33 23.50 -1.35
N ARG A 150 13.34 24.18 -1.94
CA ARG A 150 13.48 25.50 -2.56
C ARG A 150 13.77 26.60 -1.54
N ILE A 151 13.05 26.60 -0.40
CA ILE A 151 13.31 27.52 0.72
C ILE A 151 14.73 27.35 1.23
N LYS A 152 15.20 26.12 1.45
CA LYS A 152 16.58 25.84 1.89
C LYS A 152 17.63 26.29 0.88
N ALA A 153 17.33 26.18 -0.40
CA ALA A 153 18.22 26.62 -1.47
C ALA A 153 18.14 28.13 -1.77
N GLY A 154 17.17 28.86 -1.18
CA GLY A 154 16.91 30.27 -1.50
C GLY A 154 16.41 30.51 -2.93
N VAL A 155 15.91 29.47 -3.62
CA VAL A 155 15.45 29.56 -5.02
C VAL A 155 13.94 29.70 -5.06
N LYS A 156 13.43 30.55 -5.95
CA LYS A 156 11.98 30.69 -6.20
C LYS A 156 11.37 29.40 -6.77
N VAL A 157 10.08 29.18 -6.52
CA VAL A 157 9.33 28.04 -7.07
C VAL A 157 9.17 28.23 -8.58
N THR A 158 9.42 27.18 -9.34
CA THR A 158 9.33 27.18 -10.81
C THR A 158 8.05 26.50 -11.28
N ASP A 159 7.61 26.81 -12.51
CA ASP A 159 6.42 26.19 -13.11
C ASP A 159 6.54 24.66 -13.22
N GLU A 160 7.76 24.16 -13.42
CA GLU A 160 8.06 22.72 -13.44
C GLU A 160 7.73 22.03 -12.10
N ASP A 161 8.00 22.69 -10.97
CA ASP A 161 7.68 22.17 -9.64
C ASP A 161 6.16 22.07 -9.43
N VAL A 162 5.42 23.06 -9.95
CA VAL A 162 3.95 23.12 -9.91
C VAL A 162 3.35 22.00 -10.76
N VAL A 163 3.84 21.83 -11.99
CA VAL A 163 3.38 20.75 -12.89
C VAL A 163 3.64 19.37 -12.28
N THR A 164 4.80 19.19 -11.63
CA THR A 164 5.14 17.93 -10.94
C THR A 164 4.15 17.62 -9.81
N CYS A 165 3.78 18.61 -9.00
CA CYS A 165 2.76 18.44 -7.95
C CYS A 165 1.38 18.12 -8.53
N LEU A 166 0.96 18.82 -9.59
CA LEU A 166 -0.34 18.60 -10.24
C LEU A 166 -0.45 17.20 -10.87
N ARG A 167 0.64 16.69 -11.46
CA ARG A 167 0.71 15.32 -11.97
C ARG A 167 0.53 14.29 -10.84
N ALA A 168 1.17 14.51 -9.69
CA ALA A 168 1.02 13.63 -8.52
C ALA A 168 -0.40 13.67 -7.92
N TRP A 169 -1.11 14.80 -8.05
CA TRP A 169 -2.48 14.95 -7.56
C TRP A 169 -3.49 14.09 -8.32
N GLY A 170 -3.08 13.53 -9.46
CA GLY A 170 -3.93 12.65 -10.27
C GLY A 170 -4.95 13.44 -11.09
N PHE A 171 -4.66 14.70 -11.41
CA PHE A 171 -5.45 15.44 -12.38
C PHE A 171 -5.43 14.73 -13.72
N VAL A 172 -6.61 14.29 -14.16
CA VAL A 172 -6.84 13.75 -15.50
C VAL A 172 -6.40 14.81 -16.51
N ARG A 173 -5.72 14.42 -17.60
CA ARG A 173 -5.31 15.36 -18.65
C ARG A 173 -6.54 16.06 -19.21
N ASN A 174 -6.42 17.32 -19.61
CA ASN A 174 -7.56 18.10 -20.12
C ASN A 174 -8.30 17.38 -21.25
N GLU A 175 -7.56 16.73 -22.16
CA GLU A 175 -8.10 15.89 -23.26
C GLU A 175 -9.04 14.77 -22.79
N GLN A 176 -8.86 14.26 -21.58
CA GLN A 176 -9.63 13.16 -21.01
C GLN A 176 -10.78 13.65 -20.11
N ARG A 177 -10.90 14.97 -19.88
CA ARG A 177 -11.98 15.53 -19.06
C ARG A 177 -13.18 15.85 -19.94
N LYS A 178 -14.33 15.27 -19.59
CA LYS A 178 -15.61 15.49 -20.31
C LYS A 178 -16.01 16.97 -20.46
N ASN A 179 -15.56 17.84 -19.54
CA ASN A 179 -15.97 19.24 -19.46
C ASN A 179 -14.89 20.23 -19.91
N VAL A 180 -13.81 19.77 -20.56
CA VAL A 180 -12.76 20.67 -21.07
C VAL A 180 -12.83 20.72 -22.58
N LEU A 181 -12.98 21.92 -23.11
CA LEU A 181 -12.91 22.18 -24.54
C LEU A 181 -11.47 21.94 -25.03
N PRO A 182 -11.27 21.20 -26.13
CA PRO A 182 -9.93 20.94 -26.66
C PRO A 182 -9.23 22.23 -27.08
N ALA A 183 -7.91 22.26 -26.97
CA ALA A 183 -7.13 23.42 -27.41
C ALA A 183 -7.36 23.68 -28.91
N GLY A 184 -7.76 24.90 -29.26
CA GLY A 184 -8.08 25.27 -30.64
C GLY A 184 -9.57 25.14 -31.01
N SER A 185 -10.43 24.60 -30.15
CA SER A 185 -11.88 24.77 -30.35
C SER A 185 -12.26 26.19 -29.94
N LEU A 186 -12.30 27.09 -30.92
CA LEU A 186 -13.01 28.36 -30.78
C LEU A 186 -14.44 28.03 -30.35
N SER A 187 -14.89 28.61 -29.25
CA SER A 187 -16.29 28.51 -28.85
C SER A 187 -17.15 29.15 -29.94
N LEU A 188 -17.62 28.37 -30.90
CA LEU A 188 -18.75 28.70 -31.76
C LEU A 188 -20.05 28.63 -30.95
N ALA A 189 -20.03 29.15 -29.72
CA ALA A 189 -21.26 29.45 -29.04
C ALA A 189 -21.88 30.63 -29.81
N PRO A 190 -23.10 30.51 -30.35
CA PRO A 190 -23.81 31.67 -30.86
C PRO A 190 -23.86 32.70 -29.73
N VAL A 191 -23.35 33.90 -30.02
CA VAL A 191 -23.58 35.08 -29.17
C VAL A 191 -25.10 35.28 -29.15
N GLY A 192 -25.75 34.87 -28.06
CA GLY A 192 -27.17 35.06 -27.85
C GLY A 192 -27.94 33.77 -27.62
N LYS A 193 -28.05 33.37 -26.36
CA LYS A 193 -29.32 33.36 -25.61
C LYS A 193 -29.08 32.74 -24.23
N ASP A 194 -29.26 33.59 -23.23
CA ASP A 194 -29.69 33.27 -21.87
C ASP A 194 -28.83 32.29 -21.06
N VAL A 195 -27.65 32.77 -20.66
CA VAL A 195 -26.96 32.22 -19.48
C VAL A 195 -27.68 32.73 -18.23
N ASN A 196 -28.66 31.95 -17.78
CA ASN A 196 -29.07 31.76 -16.39
C ASN A 196 -28.86 32.97 -15.44
N SER A 197 -29.90 33.80 -15.29
CA SER A 197 -29.99 34.98 -14.40
C SER A 197 -29.70 34.72 -12.90
N ASN A 198 -29.40 33.48 -12.49
CA ASN A 198 -29.31 33.11 -11.07
C ASN A 198 -27.89 33.23 -10.45
N TYR A 199 -26.85 33.54 -11.23
CA TYR A 199 -25.49 33.70 -10.69
C TYR A 199 -25.19 35.11 -10.14
N ASN A 200 -25.99 36.12 -10.51
CA ASN A 200 -25.79 37.50 -10.02
C ASN A 200 -26.53 37.81 -8.69
N ALA A 201 -27.48 36.97 -8.27
CA ALA A 201 -28.28 37.23 -7.07
C ALA A 201 -27.55 36.95 -5.73
N ARG A 202 -26.39 36.29 -5.75
CA ARG A 202 -25.64 35.94 -4.52
C ARG A 202 -24.46 36.85 -4.18
N ARG A 203 -24.09 37.79 -5.06
CA ARG A 203 -22.96 38.71 -4.81
C ARG A 203 -23.33 39.99 -4.05
N HIS A 204 -24.61 40.22 -3.77
CA HIS A 204 -25.07 41.47 -3.16
C HIS A 204 -25.46 41.38 -1.67
N ARG A 205 -25.18 40.27 -0.96
CA ARG A 205 -25.54 40.18 0.47
C ARG A 205 -24.45 40.56 1.47
N ASP A 206 -23.17 40.42 1.10
CA ASP A 206 -22.06 40.71 2.01
C ASP A 206 -21.19 41.84 1.44
N GLY A 207 -21.76 43.06 1.48
CA GLY A 207 -21.02 44.29 1.26
C GLY A 207 -20.06 44.57 2.42
N GLY A 208 -18.80 44.14 2.27
CA GLY A 208 -17.65 44.61 3.06
C GLY A 208 -16.71 45.38 2.15
N ASN A 209 -16.93 46.70 2.06
CA ASN A 209 -16.16 47.63 1.24
C ASN A 209 -14.76 47.85 1.86
N VAL A 210 -13.75 47.06 1.45
CA VAL A 210 -12.35 47.35 1.81
C VAL A 210 -11.78 48.27 0.74
N LYS A 211 -11.70 49.56 1.04
CA LYS A 211 -11.01 50.55 0.21
C LYS A 211 -9.51 50.23 0.20
N ILE A 212 -8.97 49.98 -1.00
CA ILE A 212 -7.55 49.77 -1.26
C ILE A 212 -6.92 51.15 -1.47
N GLU A 213 -6.69 51.92 -0.41
CA GLU A 213 -5.92 53.17 -0.51
C GLU A 213 -4.75 53.30 0.49
N ASP A 214 -4.53 52.35 1.39
CA ASP A 214 -3.54 52.51 2.47
C ASP A 214 -2.23 51.68 2.36
N LEU A 215 -1.88 51.15 1.18
CA LEU A 215 -0.57 50.50 1.00
C LEU A 215 0.46 51.49 0.42
N LYS A 216 0.84 52.48 1.24
CA LYS A 216 2.03 53.30 1.04
C LYS A 216 3.24 52.54 1.58
N LEU A 217 4.09 52.03 0.67
CA LEU A 217 5.38 51.44 1.03
C LEU A 217 6.35 52.56 1.46
N PRO A 218 7.06 52.44 2.60
CA PRO A 218 8.13 53.35 2.94
C PRO A 218 9.33 53.13 2.01
N ALA A 219 9.93 54.25 1.59
CA ALA A 219 11.14 54.32 0.77
C ALA A 219 12.38 53.84 1.50
#